data_AF-A0A382MGN3-F1
#
_entry.id   AF-A0A382MGN3-F1
#
_cell.length_a   1.000
_cell.length_b   1.000
_cell.length_c   1.000
_cell.angle_alpha   90.00
_cell.angle_beta   90.00
_cell.angle_gamma   90.00
#
_symmetry.space_group_name_H-M   'P 1'
#
loop_
_entity.id
_entity.type
_entity.pdbx_description
1 polymer ?
#
loop_
_entity_poly.entity_id
_entity_poly.type
_entity_poly.pdbx_seq_one_letter_code
_entity_poly.pdbx_strand_id
1 'polypeptide(L)'
;VTEIELNIEVDAGKTLSYTYLATGRPIVRSIKITNLGPDSTAGVQVRPRVRIDAPFGDPVVGEWTGEPRDLPRPRTKDHETLGWSSIRLQANPAVLGRLPEVVSAMIVVEVLAGDGETVVAEQREPLDLLAAKDWVMDFTYSDSLAAFVLPHSSAIKPILKDARERLGDMTGDPSTSGYQTVPEDQDDPKTWMGRSKDPEGWRRVDQVAEAIYEAIRARNIAYTDPGSSTWDSVQRIRSPREILVDGAAGTCLDTSVLYAACLAEAGLDPVLYLVEGHAFCGYAVDFKLCKTPRYRPPSVLEPTQILQARDL
;
A
#
# COMPACT_ATOMS: atom_id res chain seq x y z
N VAL A 1 28.21 33.90 17.66
CA VAL A 1 27.41 32.80 17.09
C VAL A 1 28.14 32.36 15.85
N THR A 2 28.68 31.15 15.83
CA THR A 2 29.27 30.57 14.62
C THR A 2 28.17 30.55 13.57
N GLU A 3 28.39 31.18 12.42
CA GLU A 3 27.44 31.20 11.31
C GLU A 3 27.42 29.80 10.70
N ILE A 4 26.62 28.91 11.30
CA ILE A 4 26.45 27.53 10.83
C ILE A 4 25.62 27.61 9.56
N GLU A 5 26.24 27.23 8.44
CA GLU A 5 25.58 27.13 7.14
C GLU A 5 25.58 25.66 6.72
N LEU A 6 24.40 25.10 6.47
CA LEU A 6 24.21 23.68 6.16
C LEU A 6 23.38 23.52 4.90
N ASN A 7 23.74 22.55 4.06
CA ASN A 7 22.85 22.02 3.04
C ASN A 7 22.21 20.72 3.57
N ILE A 8 20.89 20.60 3.43
CA ILE A 8 20.11 19.45 3.89
C ILE A 8 19.48 18.80 2.66
N GLU A 9 19.82 17.54 2.41
CA GLU A 9 19.18 16.73 1.38
C GLU A 9 18.27 15.70 2.07
N VAL A 10 17.00 15.66 1.67
CA VAL A 10 16.00 14.77 2.26
C VAL A 10 15.47 13.83 1.17
N ASP A 11 15.62 12.53 1.38
CA ASP A 11 14.93 11.51 0.57
C ASP A 11 13.65 11.11 1.29
N ALA A 12 12.52 11.57 0.77
CA ALA A 12 11.20 11.34 1.36
C ALA A 12 10.16 10.85 0.33
N GLY A 13 9.09 10.24 0.84
CA GLY A 13 7.87 9.97 0.08
C GLY A 13 7.04 11.24 -0.08
N LYS A 14 6.34 11.35 -1.21
CA LYS A 14 5.44 12.48 -1.49
C LYS A 14 4.05 12.32 -0.85
N THR A 15 3.72 11.10 -0.40
CA THR A 15 2.40 10.76 0.15
C THR A 15 2.51 9.94 1.42
N LEU A 16 1.54 10.10 2.31
CA LEU A 16 1.32 9.26 3.49
C LEU A 16 -0.16 8.88 3.57
N SER A 17 -0.47 7.60 3.72
CA SER A 17 -1.84 7.09 3.84
C SER A 17 -1.97 6.10 5.00
N TYR A 18 -3.18 6.00 5.53
CA TYR A 18 -3.58 4.94 6.46
C TYR A 18 -3.30 3.54 5.87
N THR A 19 -3.47 3.35 4.57
CA THR A 19 -3.30 2.05 3.91
C THR A 19 -1.85 1.61 3.75
N TYR A 20 -0.88 2.52 3.90
CA TYR A 20 0.55 2.18 3.90
C TYR A 20 1.09 1.79 5.28
N LEU A 21 0.30 1.89 6.35
CA LEU A 21 0.80 1.65 7.71
C LEU A 21 1.32 0.21 7.89
N ALA A 22 0.67 -0.76 7.26
CA ALA A 22 1.07 -2.16 7.31
C ALA A 22 2.24 -2.51 6.37
N THR A 23 2.55 -1.67 5.36
CA THR A 23 3.59 -1.98 4.36
C THR A 23 5.00 -1.64 4.84
N GLY A 24 5.13 -0.95 5.98
CA GLY A 24 6.40 -0.48 6.51
C GLY A 24 7.09 0.57 5.63
N ARG A 25 6.33 1.23 4.73
CA ARG A 25 6.84 2.31 3.86
C ARG A 25 7.35 3.48 4.72
N PRO A 26 8.66 3.80 4.67
CA PRO A 26 9.20 4.94 5.39
C PRO A 26 8.78 6.24 4.70
N ILE A 27 8.33 7.22 5.49
CA ILE A 27 8.01 8.57 5.01
C ILE A 27 9.29 9.32 4.65
N VAL A 28 10.32 9.21 5.51
CA VAL A 28 11.67 9.75 5.26
C VAL A 28 12.63 8.56 5.22
N ARG A 29 13.32 8.37 4.10
CA ARG A 29 14.26 7.27 3.88
C ARG A 29 15.65 7.62 4.39
N SER A 30 16.11 8.84 4.07
CA SER A 30 17.41 9.34 4.52
C SER A 30 17.44 10.86 4.60
N ILE A 31 18.32 11.35 5.47
CA ILE A 31 18.69 12.76 5.58
C ILE A 31 20.20 12.84 5.44
N LYS A 32 20.68 13.72 4.58
CA LYS A 32 22.10 14.05 4.47
C LYS A 32 22.31 15.51 4.81
N ILE A 33 23.33 15.78 5.61
CA ILE A 33 23.73 17.14 5.98
C ILE A 33 25.14 17.37 5.49
N THR A 34 25.35 18.51 4.83
CA THR A 34 26.64 19.00 4.39
C THR A 34 26.99 20.30 5.10
N ASN A 35 28.18 20.37 5.69
CA ASN A 35 28.69 21.60 6.30
C ASN A 35 29.24 22.55 5.23
N LEU A 36 28.61 23.72 5.10
CA LEU A 36 29.00 24.80 4.20
C LEU A 36 29.56 26.02 4.93
N GLY A 37 29.49 26.03 6.26
CA GLY A 37 29.97 27.13 7.10
C GLY A 37 31.51 27.23 7.15
N PRO A 38 32.05 28.15 7.97
CA PRO A 38 33.49 28.33 8.15
C PRO A 38 34.14 27.19 8.94
N ASP A 39 35.46 27.03 8.85
CA ASP A 39 36.23 25.98 9.57
C ASP A 39 35.93 25.87 11.08
N SER A 40 35.51 26.97 11.72
CA SER A 40 35.11 27.01 13.12
C SER A 40 33.84 26.21 13.45
N THR A 41 33.05 25.78 12.45
CA THR A 41 31.87 24.92 12.66
C THR A 41 32.25 23.44 12.75
N ALA A 42 33.48 23.07 12.40
CA ALA A 42 33.94 21.70 12.51
C ALA A 42 33.94 21.22 13.96
N GLY A 43 33.44 20.00 14.19
CA GLY A 43 33.31 19.43 15.52
C GLY A 43 32.09 19.92 16.32
N VAL A 44 31.29 20.86 15.79
CA VAL A 44 30.00 21.19 16.39
C VAL A 44 29.07 19.99 16.25
N GLN A 45 28.51 19.55 17.37
CA GLN A 45 27.57 18.45 17.39
C GLN A 45 26.22 18.90 16.83
N VAL A 46 25.70 18.18 15.84
CA VAL A 46 24.39 18.40 15.24
C VAL A 46 23.55 17.14 15.22
N ARG A 47 22.22 17.28 15.23
CA ARG A 47 21.28 16.19 15.00
C ARG A 47 20.05 16.66 14.23
N PRO A 48 19.51 15.86 13.29
CA PRO A 48 18.26 16.17 12.64
C PRO A 48 17.07 15.85 13.54
N ARG A 49 16.03 16.68 13.48
CA ARG A 49 14.69 16.45 14.03
C ARG A 49 13.69 16.48 12.89
N VAL A 50 12.79 15.51 12.85
CA VAL A 50 11.79 15.35 11.80
C VAL A 50 10.39 15.39 12.42
N ARG A 51 9.54 16.25 11.86
CA ARG A 51 8.12 16.35 12.18
C ARG A 51 7.29 16.54 10.92
N ILE A 52 5.99 16.30 11.00
CA ILE A 52 5.04 16.66 9.95
C ILE A 52 4.26 17.88 10.42
N ASP A 53 4.31 18.94 9.63
CA ASP A 53 3.53 20.16 9.79
C ASP A 53 2.27 20.05 8.94
N ALA A 54 1.13 19.83 9.60
CA ALA A 54 -0.17 19.68 8.96
C ALA A 54 -1.09 20.83 9.40
N PRO A 55 -2.11 21.19 8.61
CA PRO A 55 -3.00 22.32 8.92
C PRO A 55 -3.97 22.05 10.09
N PHE A 56 -3.83 20.91 10.78
CA PHE A 56 -4.58 20.54 11.96
C PHE A 56 -3.63 20.21 13.11
N GLY A 57 -4.06 20.48 14.35
CA GLY A 57 -3.18 20.41 15.53
C GLY A 57 -2.80 19.00 15.99
N ASP A 58 -3.50 17.97 15.53
CA ASP A 58 -3.20 16.60 15.94
C ASP A 58 -1.97 16.05 15.21
N PRO A 59 -0.98 15.48 15.92
CA PRO A 59 0.25 14.99 15.29
C PRO A 59 -0.04 13.81 14.38
N VAL A 60 0.37 13.95 13.11
CA VAL A 60 0.25 12.90 12.07
C VAL A 60 1.25 11.76 12.31
N VAL A 61 2.42 12.11 12.82
CA VAL A 61 3.48 11.18 13.22
C VAL A 61 4.07 11.65 14.55
N GLY A 62 4.64 10.72 15.32
CA GLY A 62 5.55 11.07 16.41
C GLY A 62 6.79 11.78 15.87
N GLU A 63 7.32 12.72 16.66
CA GLU A 63 8.59 13.37 16.38
C GLU A 63 9.73 12.34 16.38
N TRP A 64 10.63 12.45 15.41
CA TRP A 64 11.85 11.65 15.37
C TRP A 64 13.06 12.58 15.50
N THR A 65 14.02 12.19 16.34
CA THR A 65 15.30 12.89 16.47
C THR A 65 16.42 11.89 16.24
N GLY A 66 17.37 12.25 15.38
CA GLY A 66 18.53 11.41 15.05
C GLY A 66 19.62 11.45 16.12
N GLU A 67 20.48 10.44 16.10
CA GLU A 67 21.69 10.43 16.91
C GLU A 67 22.59 11.62 16.55
N PRO A 68 23.20 12.29 17.55
CA PRO A 68 24.08 13.41 17.29
C PRO A 68 25.37 12.98 16.58
N ARG A 69 25.88 13.87 15.73
CA ARG A 69 27.14 13.70 15.01
C ARG A 69 27.90 15.01 14.91
N ASP A 70 29.22 14.91 14.91
CA ASP A 70 30.09 16.07 14.79
C ASP A 70 30.16 16.51 13.32
N LEU A 71 29.97 17.80 13.07
CA LEU A 71 30.11 18.36 11.73
C LEU A 71 31.54 18.12 11.21
N PRO A 72 31.68 17.56 10.00
CA PRO A 72 32.99 17.44 9.37
C PRO A 72 33.54 18.83 9.06
N ARG A 73 34.86 18.93 8.88
CA ARG A 73 35.44 20.18 8.38
C ARG A 73 34.84 20.52 7.02
N PRO A 74 34.38 21.77 6.81
CA PRO A 74 33.90 22.20 5.51
C PRO A 74 35.04 22.08 4.49
N ARG A 75 34.71 21.70 3.26
CA ARG A 75 35.67 21.57 2.15
C ARG A 75 35.18 22.36 0.95
N THR A 76 36.09 22.78 0.08
CA THR A 76 35.72 23.48 -1.16
C THR A 76 35.41 22.53 -2.33
N LYS A 77 35.79 21.26 -2.22
CA LYS A 77 35.48 20.16 -3.14
C LYS A 77 35.30 18.87 -2.36
N ASP A 78 34.50 17.95 -2.89
CA ASP A 78 34.22 16.62 -2.31
C ASP A 78 33.79 16.71 -0.84
N HIS A 79 32.69 17.43 -0.61
CA HIS A 79 32.12 17.61 0.72
C HIS A 79 31.85 16.25 1.38
N GLU A 80 32.29 16.12 2.63
CA GLU A 80 31.88 15.00 3.46
C GLU A 80 30.45 15.24 3.96
N THR A 81 29.61 14.20 3.86
CA THR A 81 28.20 14.29 4.22
C THR A 81 27.91 13.42 5.44
N LEU A 82 27.13 13.96 6.37
CA LEU A 82 26.58 13.20 7.48
C LEU A 82 25.26 12.59 7.06
N GLY A 83 25.15 11.26 7.07
CA GLY A 83 23.94 10.55 6.64
C GLY A 83 23.20 9.85 7.78
N TRP A 84 21.91 10.13 7.93
CA TRP A 84 20.98 9.35 8.74
C TRP A 84 20.09 8.52 7.83
N SER A 85 19.93 7.25 8.16
CA SER A 85 19.08 6.30 7.43
C SER A 85 18.24 5.49 8.42
N SER A 86 17.29 4.69 7.91
CA SER A 86 16.37 3.90 8.74
C SER A 86 15.51 4.76 9.69
N ILE A 87 15.11 5.94 9.22
CA ILE A 87 14.29 6.87 9.98
C ILE A 87 12.88 6.28 10.13
N ARG A 88 12.46 6.04 11.37
CA ARG A 88 11.15 5.47 11.69
C ARG A 88 10.29 6.52 12.39
N LEU A 89 9.33 7.04 11.65
CA LEU A 89 8.29 7.92 12.16
C LEU A 89 7.06 7.07 12.51
N GLN A 90 6.63 7.11 13.77
CA GLN A 90 5.44 6.38 14.18
C GLN A 90 4.20 7.17 13.76
N ALA A 91 3.53 6.73 12.69
CA ALA A 91 2.31 7.37 12.21
C ALA A 91 1.14 7.18 13.20
N ASN A 92 0.24 8.17 13.20
CA ASN A 92 -0.96 8.20 14.01
C ASN A 92 -2.16 7.68 13.19
N PRO A 93 -2.56 6.40 13.36
CA PRO A 93 -3.64 5.80 12.58
C PRO A 93 -4.99 6.49 12.81
N ALA A 94 -5.24 7.03 14.01
CA ALA A 94 -6.51 7.71 14.31
C ALA A 94 -6.66 9.01 13.53
N VAL A 95 -5.55 9.72 13.28
CA VAL A 95 -5.54 10.95 12.48
C VAL A 95 -5.67 10.63 11.00
N LEU A 96 -4.85 9.71 10.48
CA LEU A 96 -4.88 9.35 9.05
C LEU A 96 -6.20 8.67 8.65
N GLY A 97 -6.75 7.83 9.52
CA GLY A 97 -7.97 7.06 9.25
C GLY A 97 -9.25 7.90 9.16
N ARG A 98 -9.25 9.14 9.67
CA ARG A 98 -10.42 10.04 9.67
C ARG A 98 -10.33 11.17 8.65
N LEU A 99 -9.24 11.26 7.88
CA LEU A 99 -9.10 12.30 6.86
C LEU A 99 -10.20 12.11 5.80
N PRO A 100 -11.07 13.11 5.57
CA PRO A 100 -12.17 12.96 4.62
C PRO A 100 -11.71 13.09 3.17
N GLU A 101 -10.65 13.85 2.92
CA GLU A 101 -10.06 14.19 1.62
C GLU A 101 -8.55 14.38 1.80
N VAL A 102 -7.82 14.50 0.69
CA VAL A 102 -6.36 14.77 0.71
C VAL A 102 -6.06 16.09 1.43
N VAL A 103 -5.06 16.06 2.31
CA VAL A 103 -4.57 17.25 3.02
C VAL A 103 -3.10 17.49 2.70
N SER A 104 -2.78 18.68 2.18
CA SER A 104 -1.39 19.10 1.99
C SER A 104 -0.74 19.42 3.34
N ALA A 105 0.45 18.86 3.54
CA ALA A 105 1.29 19.00 4.72
C ALA A 105 2.75 19.18 4.27
N MET A 106 3.64 19.44 5.23
CA MET A 106 5.08 19.52 4.99
C MET A 106 5.82 18.56 5.92
N ILE A 107 6.77 17.81 5.37
CA ILE A 107 7.82 17.19 6.18
C ILE A 107 8.79 18.31 6.53
N VAL A 108 9.00 18.53 7.83
CA VAL A 108 9.94 19.54 8.32
C VAL A 108 11.13 18.81 8.92
N VAL A 109 12.31 19.04 8.35
CA VAL A 109 13.60 18.55 8.84
C VAL A 109 14.37 19.74 9.39
N GLU A 110 14.48 19.80 10.72
CA GLU A 110 15.26 20.80 11.43
C GLU A 110 16.61 20.20 11.83
N VAL A 111 17.68 20.98 11.77
CA VAL A 111 18.98 20.59 12.32
C VAL A 111 19.18 21.35 13.62
N LEU A 112 19.37 20.59 14.69
CA LEU A 112 19.60 21.11 16.04
C LEU A 112 21.10 21.06 16.32
N ALA A 113 21.67 22.14 16.89
CA ALA A 113 23.08 22.21 17.28
C ALA A 113 23.26 22.32 18.79
N GLY A 114 24.42 21.88 19.29
CA GLY A 114 24.81 22.06 20.69
C GLY A 114 23.98 21.24 21.67
N ASP A 115 23.29 21.90 22.59
CA ASP A 115 22.44 21.28 23.62
C ASP A 115 21.19 20.59 23.06
N GLY A 116 20.91 20.78 21.77
CA GLY A 116 19.78 20.16 21.08
C GLY A 116 18.52 21.01 21.07
N GLU A 117 18.56 22.28 21.51
CA GLU A 117 17.40 23.17 21.46
C GLU A 117 17.47 24.19 20.32
N THR A 118 18.68 24.57 19.90
CA THR A 118 18.87 25.60 18.87
C THR A 118 18.74 25.03 17.46
N VAL A 119 17.70 25.42 16.73
CA VAL A 119 17.55 25.14 15.29
C VAL A 119 18.53 26.02 14.52
N VAL A 120 19.43 25.40 13.75
CA VAL A 120 20.45 26.10 12.96
C VAL A 120 20.20 26.03 11.45
N ALA A 121 19.37 25.09 11.00
CA ALA A 121 18.92 24.98 9.62
C ALA A 121 17.57 24.25 9.56
N GLU A 122 16.78 24.50 8.53
CA GLU A 122 15.49 23.87 8.29
C GLU A 122 15.33 23.58 6.79
N GLN A 123 14.82 22.39 6.46
CA GLN A 123 14.41 21.99 5.12
C GLN A 123 12.97 21.50 5.17
N ARG A 124 12.17 21.89 4.17
CA ARG A 124 10.76 21.52 4.07
C ARG A 124 10.49 20.80 2.75
N GLU A 125 9.92 19.60 2.84
CA GLU A 125 9.47 18.82 1.69
C GLU A 125 7.93 18.73 1.65
N PRO A 126 7.29 18.91 0.49
CA PRO A 126 5.84 18.75 0.37
C PRO A 126 5.41 17.31 0.62
N LEU A 127 4.27 17.13 1.30
CA LEU A 127 3.68 15.84 1.62
C LEU A 127 2.16 15.90 1.50
N ASP A 128 1.57 14.99 0.73
CA ASP A 128 0.12 14.81 0.70
C ASP A 128 -0.30 13.70 1.67
N LEU A 129 -1.16 14.05 2.63
CA LEU A 129 -1.81 13.10 3.52
C LEU A 129 -3.08 12.60 2.83
N LEU A 130 -3.07 11.34 2.41
CA LEU A 130 -4.20 10.74 1.69
C LEU A 130 -5.32 10.38 2.67
N ALA A 131 -6.57 10.51 2.21
CA ALA A 131 -7.71 9.96 2.94
C ALA A 131 -7.60 8.44 3.03
N ALA A 132 -8.27 7.82 4.01
CA ALA A 132 -8.26 6.37 4.18
C ALA A 132 -8.81 5.59 2.96
N LYS A 133 -9.62 6.28 2.15
CA LYS A 133 -10.24 5.80 0.92
C LYS A 133 -9.42 6.09 -0.33
N ASP A 134 -8.32 6.84 -0.21
CA ASP A 134 -7.50 7.28 -1.32
C ASP A 134 -6.24 6.43 -1.42
N TRP A 135 -5.91 6.04 -2.64
CA TRP A 135 -4.79 5.18 -2.96
C TRP A 135 -3.99 5.76 -4.11
N VAL A 136 -2.68 5.52 -4.11
CA VAL A 136 -1.79 5.87 -5.22
C VAL A 136 -0.90 4.67 -5.50
N MET A 137 -0.54 4.44 -6.76
CA MET A 137 0.39 3.37 -7.07
C MET A 137 1.79 3.72 -6.55
N ASP A 138 2.34 2.88 -5.67
CA ASP A 138 3.77 2.87 -5.38
C ASP A 138 4.30 1.47 -5.72
N PHE A 139 5.07 1.36 -6.81
CA PHE A 139 5.63 0.10 -7.28
C PHE A 139 6.54 -0.60 -6.26
N THR A 140 7.03 0.12 -5.25
CA THR A 140 7.84 -0.44 -4.16
C THR A 140 6.97 -1.05 -3.05
N TYR A 141 5.72 -0.56 -2.91
CA TYR A 141 4.77 -0.93 -1.85
C TYR A 141 3.39 -1.20 -2.43
N SER A 142 3.36 -2.02 -3.48
CA SER A 142 2.15 -2.29 -4.25
C SER A 142 1.08 -3.04 -3.43
N ASP A 143 1.50 -3.78 -2.41
CA ASP A 143 0.61 -4.52 -1.48
C ASP A 143 -0.35 -3.60 -0.69
N SER A 144 -0.11 -2.29 -0.68
CA SER A 144 -1.03 -1.29 -0.10
C SER A 144 -2.46 -1.36 -0.65
N LEU A 145 -2.63 -1.81 -1.90
CA LEU A 145 -3.97 -1.98 -2.49
C LEU A 145 -4.79 -3.06 -1.77
N ALA A 146 -4.14 -4.06 -1.18
CA ALA A 146 -4.84 -5.11 -0.45
C ALA A 146 -5.59 -4.55 0.78
N ALA A 147 -5.23 -3.36 1.29
CA ALA A 147 -5.93 -2.73 2.43
C ALA A 147 -7.39 -2.37 2.11
N PHE A 148 -7.75 -2.36 0.82
CA PHE A 148 -9.11 -2.12 0.34
C PHE A 148 -9.90 -3.42 0.11
N VAL A 149 -9.27 -4.59 0.26
CA VAL A 149 -9.93 -5.89 0.23
C VAL A 149 -10.51 -6.14 1.62
N LEU A 150 -11.83 -5.92 1.75
CA LEU A 150 -12.54 -5.96 3.03
C LEU A 150 -13.44 -7.23 3.15
N PRO A 151 -12.88 -8.43 3.37
CA PRO A 151 -13.62 -9.70 3.36
C PRO A 151 -14.72 -9.76 4.43
N HIS A 152 -14.48 -9.18 5.59
CA HIS A 152 -15.44 -9.22 6.69
C HIS A 152 -16.51 -8.10 6.64
N SER A 153 -16.61 -7.38 5.52
CA SER A 153 -17.62 -6.33 5.35
C SER A 153 -19.03 -6.91 5.42
N SER A 154 -19.88 -6.32 6.26
CA SER A 154 -21.29 -6.73 6.32
C SER A 154 -22.04 -6.57 4.99
N ALA A 155 -21.57 -5.66 4.13
CA ALA A 155 -22.17 -5.38 2.83
C ALA A 155 -21.98 -6.52 1.81
N ILE A 156 -21.00 -7.41 1.98
CA ILE A 156 -20.77 -8.53 1.04
C ILE A 156 -21.54 -9.80 1.42
N LYS A 157 -22.12 -9.88 2.63
CA LYS A 157 -22.88 -11.06 3.09
C LYS A 157 -24.05 -11.44 2.16
N PRO A 158 -24.84 -10.49 1.61
CA PRO A 158 -25.87 -10.82 0.63
C PRO A 158 -25.30 -11.42 -0.66
N ILE A 159 -24.13 -10.96 -1.12
CA ILE A 159 -23.45 -11.53 -2.31
C ILE A 159 -23.12 -13.00 -2.07
N LEU A 160 -22.51 -13.32 -0.92
CA LEU A 160 -22.12 -14.69 -0.59
C LEU A 160 -23.32 -15.61 -0.35
N LYS A 161 -24.45 -15.06 0.12
CA LYS A 161 -25.70 -15.80 0.19
C LYS A 161 -26.17 -16.19 -1.22
N ASP A 162 -26.29 -15.22 -2.11
CA ASP A 162 -26.75 -15.47 -3.49
C ASP A 162 -25.78 -16.40 -4.26
N ALA A 163 -24.48 -16.27 -4.02
CA ALA A 163 -23.47 -17.14 -4.61
C ALA A 163 -23.66 -18.60 -4.18
N ARG A 164 -23.94 -18.85 -2.90
CA ARG A 164 -24.21 -20.21 -2.40
C ARG A 164 -25.50 -20.81 -2.96
N GLU A 165 -26.54 -20.00 -3.11
CA GLU A 165 -27.79 -20.43 -3.76
C GLU A 165 -27.52 -20.84 -5.22
N ARG A 166 -26.83 -20.00 -6.00
CA ARG A 166 -26.43 -20.30 -7.39
C ARG A 166 -25.57 -21.56 -7.49
N LEU A 167 -24.62 -21.71 -6.58
CA LEU A 167 -23.74 -22.87 -6.55
C LEU A 167 -24.51 -24.15 -6.27
N GLY A 168 -25.47 -24.11 -5.33
CA GLY A 168 -26.41 -25.19 -5.07
C GLY A 168 -27.23 -25.57 -6.31
N ASP A 169 -27.76 -24.58 -7.02
CA ASP A 169 -28.53 -24.81 -8.25
C ASP A 169 -27.68 -25.42 -9.39
N MET A 170 -26.43 -24.97 -9.52
CA MET A 170 -25.51 -25.41 -10.57
C MET A 170 -24.88 -26.77 -10.31
N THR A 171 -24.56 -27.09 -9.05
CA THR A 171 -23.71 -28.25 -8.70
C THR A 171 -24.36 -29.23 -7.74
N GLY A 172 -25.52 -28.89 -7.15
CA GLY A 172 -26.13 -29.66 -6.07
C GLY A 172 -25.46 -29.50 -4.71
N ASP A 173 -24.43 -28.66 -4.59
CA ASP A 173 -23.68 -28.41 -3.35
C ASP A 173 -23.44 -26.90 -3.17
N PRO A 174 -24.07 -26.25 -2.17
CA PRO A 174 -23.91 -24.82 -1.93
C PRO A 174 -22.63 -24.45 -1.15
N SER A 175 -21.75 -25.40 -0.81
CA SER A 175 -20.54 -25.14 -0.02
C SER A 175 -19.51 -24.25 -0.74
N THR A 176 -18.84 -23.32 -0.05
CA THR A 176 -17.73 -22.55 -0.65
C THR A 176 -16.36 -23.23 -0.45
N SER A 177 -16.35 -24.56 -0.29
CA SER A 177 -15.15 -25.37 -0.02
C SER A 177 -14.23 -25.48 -1.25
N GLY A 178 -13.67 -24.36 -1.71
CA GLY A 178 -12.85 -24.30 -2.94
C GLY A 178 -11.53 -25.05 -2.81
N TYR A 179 -10.51 -24.46 -2.18
CA TYR A 179 -9.19 -25.12 -2.06
C TYR A 179 -9.21 -26.41 -1.23
N GLN A 180 -10.22 -26.59 -0.39
CA GLN A 180 -10.38 -27.80 0.42
C GLN A 180 -10.59 -29.05 -0.43
N THR A 181 -11.04 -28.93 -1.67
CA THR A 181 -11.17 -30.06 -2.61
C THR A 181 -9.93 -30.28 -3.48
N VAL A 182 -8.88 -29.47 -3.33
CA VAL A 182 -7.65 -29.61 -4.12
C VAL A 182 -6.62 -30.45 -3.35
N PRO A 183 -6.12 -31.57 -3.90
CA PRO A 183 -5.08 -32.37 -3.26
C PRO A 183 -3.75 -31.60 -3.07
N GLU A 184 -3.14 -31.69 -1.88
CA GLU A 184 -1.80 -31.15 -1.59
C GLU A 184 -0.68 -32.08 -2.09
N ASP A 185 -0.42 -32.16 -3.39
CA ASP A 185 0.80 -32.84 -3.88
C ASP A 185 2.02 -31.89 -3.81
N GLN A 186 2.89 -32.10 -2.81
CA GLN A 186 4.00 -31.18 -2.49
C GLN A 186 5.28 -31.37 -3.34
N ASP A 187 5.42 -32.46 -4.12
CA ASP A 187 6.72 -32.88 -4.71
C ASP A 187 6.75 -33.20 -6.23
N ASP A 188 5.81 -32.75 -7.08
CA ASP A 188 5.86 -33.06 -8.54
C ASP A 188 6.59 -31.96 -9.38
N PRO A 189 7.74 -32.28 -10.03
CA PRO A 189 8.50 -31.36 -10.87
C PRO A 189 7.84 -30.98 -12.21
N LYS A 190 6.65 -31.48 -12.56
CA LYS A 190 5.91 -31.12 -13.80
C LYS A 190 4.83 -30.04 -13.62
N THR A 191 4.94 -29.20 -12.59
CA THR A 191 4.03 -28.07 -12.30
C THR A 191 4.31 -26.78 -13.10
N TRP A 192 5.02 -26.84 -14.23
CA TRP A 192 5.46 -25.64 -14.97
C TRP A 192 4.33 -24.74 -15.54
N MET A 193 3.05 -25.14 -15.44
CA MET A 193 1.90 -24.26 -15.73
C MET A 193 0.78 -24.31 -14.68
N GLY A 194 1.11 -24.55 -13.41
CA GLY A 194 0.29 -24.11 -12.27
C GLY A 194 -1.18 -24.54 -12.21
N ARG A 195 -1.62 -25.64 -12.84
CA ARG A 195 -2.91 -26.29 -12.58
C ARG A 195 -2.62 -27.74 -12.21
N SER A 196 -3.03 -28.19 -11.02
CA SER A 196 -2.73 -29.55 -10.56
C SER A 196 -3.40 -30.62 -11.43
N LYS A 197 -2.95 -31.88 -11.29
CA LYS A 197 -3.47 -33.06 -12.00
C LYS A 197 -4.93 -33.40 -11.64
N ASP A 198 -5.55 -32.74 -10.67
CA ASP A 198 -6.95 -32.93 -10.32
C ASP A 198 -7.83 -31.82 -10.92
N PRO A 199 -8.30 -31.99 -12.18
CA PRO A 199 -9.19 -31.03 -12.80
C PRO A 199 -10.52 -30.90 -12.04
N GLU A 200 -10.92 -31.87 -11.21
CA GLU A 200 -12.17 -31.82 -10.46
C GLU A 200 -12.07 -30.88 -9.26
N GLY A 201 -10.97 -30.98 -8.49
CA GLY A 201 -10.69 -30.08 -7.37
C GLY A 201 -10.61 -28.61 -7.80
N TRP A 202 -9.92 -28.33 -8.91
CA TRP A 202 -9.85 -26.97 -9.48
C TRP A 202 -11.17 -26.49 -10.07
N ARG A 203 -11.98 -27.38 -10.63
CA ARG A 203 -13.34 -27.04 -11.10
C ARG A 203 -14.18 -26.47 -9.97
N ARG A 204 -14.03 -26.99 -8.74
CA ARG A 204 -14.78 -26.46 -7.59
C ARG A 204 -14.38 -25.02 -7.27
N VAL A 205 -13.09 -24.71 -7.31
CA VAL A 205 -12.58 -23.34 -7.15
C VAL A 205 -13.19 -22.42 -8.21
N ASP A 206 -13.18 -22.85 -9.47
CA ASP A 206 -13.75 -22.09 -10.60
C ASP A 206 -15.26 -21.86 -10.41
N GLN A 207 -16.01 -22.88 -9.97
CA GLN A 207 -17.45 -22.76 -9.72
C GLN A 207 -17.78 -21.79 -8.58
N VAL A 208 -16.99 -21.79 -7.50
CA VAL A 208 -17.16 -20.84 -6.39
C VAL A 208 -16.91 -19.41 -6.88
N ALA A 209 -15.80 -19.21 -7.61
CA ALA A 209 -15.45 -17.92 -8.17
C ALA A 209 -16.52 -17.40 -9.16
N GLU A 210 -16.98 -18.27 -10.07
CA GLU A 210 -18.07 -17.98 -11.02
C GLU A 210 -19.35 -17.59 -10.30
N ALA A 211 -19.78 -18.37 -9.29
CA ALA A 211 -21.00 -18.08 -8.55
C ALA A 211 -20.95 -16.71 -7.83
N ILE A 212 -19.78 -16.33 -7.29
CA ILE A 212 -19.56 -15.01 -6.69
C ILE A 212 -19.59 -13.91 -7.76
N TYR A 213 -18.88 -14.10 -8.87
CA TYR A 213 -18.88 -13.13 -9.98
C TYR A 213 -20.30 -12.88 -10.49
N GLU A 214 -21.08 -13.94 -10.68
CA GLU A 214 -22.48 -13.88 -11.10
C GLU A 214 -23.37 -13.18 -10.07
N ALA A 215 -23.15 -13.42 -8.78
CA ALA A 215 -23.87 -12.73 -7.71
C ALA A 215 -23.57 -11.23 -7.67
N ILE A 216 -22.32 -10.83 -7.94
CA ILE A 216 -21.92 -9.41 -8.08
C ILE A 216 -22.54 -8.82 -9.35
N ARG A 217 -22.46 -9.53 -10.49
CA ARG A 217 -23.02 -9.06 -11.77
C ARG A 217 -24.51 -8.79 -11.69
N ALA A 218 -25.25 -9.63 -10.95
CA ALA A 218 -26.69 -9.45 -10.71
C ALA A 218 -27.04 -8.15 -9.94
N ARG A 219 -26.06 -7.48 -9.33
CA ARG A 219 -26.25 -6.18 -8.67
C ARG A 219 -26.29 -5.01 -9.64
N ASN A 220 -25.96 -5.21 -10.92
CA ASN A 220 -26.00 -4.18 -11.96
C ASN A 220 -25.24 -2.90 -11.56
N ILE A 221 -24.04 -3.06 -11.02
CA ILE A 221 -23.17 -1.94 -10.62
C ILE A 221 -22.82 -1.13 -11.87
N ALA A 222 -23.17 0.16 -11.88
CA ALA A 222 -22.85 1.07 -12.96
C ALA A 222 -21.35 1.40 -12.97
N TYR A 223 -20.74 1.33 -14.16
CA TYR A 223 -19.34 1.72 -14.28
C TYR A 223 -19.19 3.25 -14.21
N THR A 224 -18.26 3.71 -13.38
CA THR A 224 -17.87 5.12 -13.30
C THR A 224 -16.44 5.29 -13.77
N ASP A 225 -16.19 6.36 -14.52
CA ASP A 225 -14.84 6.77 -14.91
C ASP A 225 -14.05 7.20 -13.64
N PRO A 226 -12.84 6.63 -13.39
CA PRO A 226 -11.99 7.08 -12.29
C PRO A 226 -11.50 8.53 -12.44
N GLY A 227 -11.67 9.17 -13.60
CA GLY A 227 -11.32 10.57 -13.85
C GLY A 227 -9.84 10.80 -14.20
N SER A 228 -9.00 9.78 -14.01
CA SER A 228 -7.61 9.72 -14.47
C SER A 228 -7.29 8.29 -14.91
N SER A 229 -6.56 8.17 -16.01
CA SER A 229 -6.07 6.89 -16.52
C SER A 229 -4.61 6.60 -16.12
N THR A 230 -3.96 7.50 -15.37
CA THR A 230 -2.54 7.38 -15.01
C THR A 230 -2.38 6.91 -13.55
N TRP A 231 -1.50 5.93 -13.35
CA TRP A 231 -1.23 5.29 -12.04
C TRP A 231 -0.55 6.21 -11.02
N ASP A 232 0.05 7.29 -11.48
CA ASP A 232 0.69 8.31 -10.63
C ASP A 232 -0.30 9.25 -9.96
N SER A 233 -1.58 9.17 -10.32
CA SER A 233 -2.66 9.95 -9.71
C SER A 233 -3.26 9.24 -8.50
N VAL A 234 -3.69 10.04 -7.53
CA VAL A 234 -4.46 9.55 -6.39
C VAL A 234 -5.84 9.12 -6.89
N GLN A 235 -6.19 7.86 -6.67
CA GLN A 235 -7.50 7.31 -6.99
C GLN A 235 -8.25 6.96 -5.71
N ARG A 236 -9.50 7.41 -5.65
CA ARG A 236 -10.42 7.03 -4.59
C ARG A 236 -10.97 5.63 -4.84
N ILE A 237 -10.92 4.79 -3.81
CA ILE A 237 -11.47 3.43 -3.81
C ILE A 237 -12.64 3.37 -2.85
N ARG A 238 -13.80 2.99 -3.37
CA ARG A 238 -15.06 2.88 -2.62
C ARG A 238 -15.08 1.60 -1.79
N SER A 239 -15.66 1.68 -0.60
CA SER A 239 -15.94 0.52 0.23
C SER A 239 -17.04 -0.38 -0.38
N PRO A 240 -17.12 -1.67 0.00
CA PRO A 240 -18.22 -2.54 -0.45
C PRO A 240 -19.61 -1.98 -0.17
N ARG A 241 -19.78 -1.21 0.91
CA ARG A 241 -21.05 -0.55 1.23
C ARG A 241 -21.39 0.55 0.22
N GLU A 242 -20.44 1.42 -0.09
CA GLU A 242 -20.64 2.48 -1.07
C GLU A 242 -20.97 1.89 -2.45
N ILE A 243 -20.28 0.82 -2.85
CA ILE A 243 -20.49 0.14 -4.13
C ILE A 243 -21.86 -0.54 -4.18
N LEU A 244 -22.25 -1.31 -3.15
CA LEU A 244 -23.42 -2.19 -3.21
C LEU A 244 -24.72 -1.59 -2.66
N VAL A 245 -24.63 -0.66 -1.70
CA VAL A 245 -25.78 -0.17 -0.93
C VAL A 245 -26.09 1.29 -1.26
N ASP A 246 -25.06 2.14 -1.25
CA ASP A 246 -25.30 3.59 -1.28
C ASP A 246 -25.40 4.14 -2.71
N GLY A 247 -24.63 3.61 -3.66
CA GLY A 247 -24.54 4.17 -5.03
C GLY A 247 -24.74 3.21 -6.19
N ALA A 248 -24.61 1.89 -6.00
CA ALA A 248 -24.63 0.89 -7.09
C ALA A 248 -23.68 1.28 -8.25
N ALA A 249 -22.50 1.82 -7.94
CA ALA A 249 -21.57 2.34 -8.93
C ALA A 249 -20.11 2.14 -8.51
N GLY A 250 -19.21 1.93 -9.48
CA GLY A 250 -17.79 1.72 -9.21
C GLY A 250 -16.89 1.78 -10.45
N THR A 251 -15.60 2.00 -10.20
CA THR A 251 -14.50 1.92 -11.17
C THR A 251 -14.01 0.48 -11.34
N CYS A 252 -13.08 0.24 -12.28
CA CYS A 252 -12.43 -1.07 -12.42
C CYS A 252 -11.71 -1.51 -11.13
N LEU A 253 -11.13 -0.56 -10.40
CA LEU A 253 -10.44 -0.81 -9.13
C LEU A 253 -11.45 -1.17 -8.03
N ASP A 254 -12.54 -0.40 -7.90
CA ASP A 254 -13.63 -0.66 -6.94
C ASP A 254 -14.19 -2.08 -7.09
N THR A 255 -14.53 -2.46 -8.33
CA THR A 255 -15.12 -3.79 -8.60
C THR A 255 -14.11 -4.91 -8.43
N SER A 256 -12.83 -4.66 -8.70
CA SER A 256 -11.76 -5.65 -8.51
C SER A 256 -11.53 -5.93 -7.03
N VAL A 257 -11.43 -4.90 -6.19
CA VAL A 257 -11.25 -5.09 -4.73
C VAL A 257 -12.51 -5.64 -4.07
N LEU A 258 -13.70 -5.31 -4.57
CA LEU A 258 -14.96 -5.92 -4.13
C LEU A 258 -15.00 -7.42 -4.42
N TYR A 259 -14.62 -7.82 -5.65
CA TYR A 259 -14.59 -9.22 -6.01
C TYR A 259 -13.54 -9.97 -5.19
N ALA A 260 -12.35 -9.38 -5.02
CA ALA A 260 -11.32 -9.91 -4.14
C ALA A 260 -11.82 -10.12 -2.70
N ALA A 261 -12.58 -9.18 -2.14
CA ALA A 261 -13.14 -9.29 -0.80
C ALA A 261 -14.10 -10.48 -0.67
N CYS A 262 -14.94 -10.70 -1.70
CA CYS A 262 -15.86 -11.83 -1.72
C CYS A 262 -15.13 -13.18 -1.88
N LEU A 263 -14.10 -13.23 -2.73
CA LEU A 263 -13.25 -14.42 -2.89
C LEU A 263 -12.52 -14.77 -1.58
N ALA A 264 -11.91 -13.78 -0.93
CA ALA A 264 -11.23 -13.95 0.36
C ALA A 264 -12.18 -14.46 1.45
N GLU A 265 -13.37 -13.86 1.58
CA GLU A 265 -14.37 -14.32 2.57
C GLU A 265 -14.90 -15.74 2.25
N ALA A 266 -14.92 -16.13 0.96
CA ALA A 266 -15.23 -17.50 0.55
C ALA A 266 -14.08 -18.50 0.78
N GLY A 267 -12.92 -18.05 1.27
CA GLY A 267 -11.75 -18.89 1.54
C GLY A 267 -10.85 -19.14 0.32
N LEU A 268 -10.98 -18.32 -0.74
CA LEU A 268 -10.08 -18.30 -1.89
C LEU A 268 -9.00 -17.23 -1.74
N ASP A 269 -7.93 -17.34 -2.53
CA ASP A 269 -6.78 -16.44 -2.45
C ASP A 269 -6.84 -15.46 -3.62
N PRO A 270 -7.45 -14.27 -3.44
CA PRO A 270 -7.62 -13.34 -4.53
C PRO A 270 -6.28 -12.73 -4.95
N VAL A 271 -6.22 -12.45 -6.24
CA VAL A 271 -5.09 -11.84 -6.92
C VAL A 271 -5.57 -10.62 -7.69
N LEU A 272 -5.03 -9.44 -7.40
CA LEU A 272 -5.31 -8.21 -8.12
C LEU A 272 -4.26 -8.01 -9.20
N TYR A 273 -4.73 -7.83 -10.43
CA TYR A 273 -3.91 -7.56 -11.61
C TYR A 273 -4.05 -6.11 -12.00
N LEU A 274 -2.93 -5.43 -12.14
CA LEU A 274 -2.86 -4.03 -12.54
C LEU A 274 -2.12 -3.94 -13.87
N VAL A 275 -2.78 -3.38 -14.87
CA VAL A 275 -2.25 -3.14 -16.23
C VAL A 275 -2.43 -1.67 -16.57
N GLU A 276 -1.83 -1.11 -17.61
CA GLU A 276 -2.07 0.31 -17.95
C GLU A 276 -3.57 0.63 -18.10
N GLY A 277 -4.09 1.57 -17.29
CA GLY A 277 -5.48 2.03 -17.32
C GLY A 277 -6.54 1.04 -16.81
N HIS A 278 -6.18 -0.13 -16.28
CA HIS A 278 -7.16 -1.09 -15.79
C HIS A 278 -6.71 -1.98 -14.64
N ALA A 279 -7.69 -2.46 -13.88
CA ALA A 279 -7.49 -3.45 -12.82
C ALA A 279 -8.48 -4.60 -12.99
N PHE A 280 -8.02 -5.82 -12.72
CA PHE A 280 -8.87 -7.02 -12.68
C PHE A 280 -8.56 -7.83 -11.43
N CYS A 281 -9.46 -8.73 -11.06
CA CYS A 281 -9.25 -9.68 -9.98
C CYS A 281 -9.38 -11.11 -10.48
N GLY A 282 -8.43 -11.96 -10.08
CA GLY A 282 -8.45 -13.40 -10.21
C GLY A 282 -8.23 -14.07 -8.87
N TYR A 283 -7.90 -15.36 -8.89
CA TYR A 283 -7.59 -16.15 -7.71
C TYR A 283 -6.42 -17.09 -8.00
N ALA A 284 -5.70 -17.50 -6.96
CA ALA A 284 -4.56 -18.38 -7.12
C ALA A 284 -5.02 -19.77 -7.58
N VAL A 285 -4.36 -20.28 -8.62
CA VAL A 285 -4.53 -21.65 -9.13
C VAL A 285 -3.29 -22.53 -8.90
N ASP A 286 -2.25 -21.96 -8.30
CA ASP A 286 -1.02 -22.64 -7.92
C ASP A 286 -0.63 -22.22 -6.50
N PHE A 287 -0.54 -23.18 -5.57
CA PHE A 287 -0.13 -22.90 -4.20
C PHE A 287 1.30 -22.38 -4.08
N LYS A 288 2.15 -22.51 -5.10
CA LYS A 288 3.46 -21.82 -5.15
C LYS A 288 3.31 -20.31 -5.22
N LEU A 289 2.26 -19.82 -5.90
CA LEU A 289 1.90 -18.40 -5.86
C LEU A 289 1.61 -18.00 -4.42
N CYS A 290 0.83 -18.81 -3.68
CA CYS A 290 0.42 -18.52 -2.30
C CYS A 290 1.57 -18.61 -1.26
N LYS A 291 2.66 -19.33 -1.55
CA LYS A 291 3.77 -19.59 -0.61
C LYS A 291 4.96 -18.65 -0.76
N THR A 292 4.94 -17.73 -1.73
CA THR A 292 6.02 -16.75 -1.90
C THR A 292 5.49 -15.35 -1.56
N PRO A 293 5.87 -14.75 -0.42
CA PRO A 293 5.41 -13.42 0.01
C PRO A 293 5.73 -12.26 -0.96
N ARG A 294 6.42 -12.55 -2.08
CA ARG A 294 6.81 -11.62 -3.16
C ARG A 294 6.98 -12.37 -4.48
N TYR A 295 5.98 -13.14 -4.91
CA TYR A 295 6.06 -13.79 -6.21
C TYR A 295 6.09 -12.74 -7.34
N ARG A 296 7.27 -12.56 -7.97
CA ARG A 296 7.38 -11.90 -9.27
C ARG A 296 7.25 -12.98 -10.34
N PRO A 297 6.21 -12.98 -11.20
CA PRO A 297 6.15 -13.92 -12.30
C PRO A 297 7.40 -13.78 -13.19
N PRO A 298 7.89 -14.87 -13.80
CA PRO A 298 8.98 -14.79 -14.75
C PRO A 298 8.60 -13.88 -15.93
N SER A 299 9.53 -12.98 -16.23
CA SER A 299 9.65 -11.90 -17.23
C SER A 299 8.96 -12.00 -18.60
N VAL A 300 7.70 -12.43 -18.70
CA VAL A 300 6.93 -12.40 -19.96
C VAL A 300 5.51 -11.93 -19.71
N LEU A 301 5.35 -10.75 -19.13
CA LEU A 301 4.25 -9.83 -19.41
C LEU A 301 4.80 -8.41 -19.17
N GLU A 302 4.74 -7.55 -20.19
CA GLU A 302 4.88 -6.07 -20.13
C GLU A 302 4.14 -5.50 -18.90
N PRO A 303 4.46 -4.29 -18.38
CA PRO A 303 4.34 -3.93 -16.95
C PRO A 303 2.96 -4.27 -16.37
N THR A 304 2.87 -5.46 -15.80
CA THR A 304 1.69 -6.03 -15.18
C THR A 304 2.10 -6.43 -13.78
N GLN A 305 1.43 -5.88 -12.78
CA GLN A 305 1.65 -6.27 -11.38
C GLN A 305 0.58 -7.26 -10.95
N ILE A 306 1.03 -8.29 -10.24
CA ILE A 306 0.21 -9.29 -9.58
C ILE A 306 0.32 -9.02 -8.08
N LEU A 307 -0.79 -8.66 -7.42
CA LEU A 307 -0.86 -8.45 -5.97
C LEU A 307 -1.70 -9.55 -5.34
N GLN A 308 -1.21 -10.16 -4.27
CA GLN A 308 -1.96 -11.17 -3.52
C GLN A 308 -2.55 -10.53 -2.28
N ALA A 309 -3.85 -10.70 -2.03
CA ALA A 309 -4.50 -10.01 -0.91
C ALA A 309 -4.46 -10.77 0.43
N ARG A 310 -3.52 -11.71 0.61
CA ARG A 310 -3.62 -12.72 1.69
C ARG A 310 -2.85 -12.39 3.00
N ASP A 311 -2.17 -11.25 3.09
CA ASP A 311 -1.33 -10.90 4.26
C ASP A 311 -1.70 -9.58 4.95
N LEU A 312 -2.99 -9.22 5.02
CA LEU A 312 -3.50 -8.08 5.82
C LEU A 312 -4.55 -8.51 6.85
#